data_AF-A0A556ARI4-F1
#
_entry.id   AF-A0A556ARI4-F1
#
_cell.length_a   1.000
_cell.length_b   1.000
_cell.length_c   1.000
_cell.angle_alpha   90.00
_cell.angle_beta   90.00
_cell.angle_gamma   90.00
#
_symmetry.space_group_name_H-M   'P 1'
#
loop_
_entity.id
_entity.type
_entity.pdbx_description
1 polymer ?
#
loop_
_entity_poly.entity_id
_entity_poly.type
_entity_poly.pdbx_seq_one_letter_code
_entity_poly.pdbx_strand_id
1 'polypeptide(L)'
;MMQRAPRIRGQALAEAAVALVALAALFWAVVWTGRFLDAALGVAHASHAVAMQATRATVLEASAHILASGGTPVEARTWRAPAGLARQVSRRNLPAQGEPGAGHAAATALRRDWGAEDTGVQVFRVSAGVSGPDGAALVVRRASAILRGAGHAGSDVDVQQRLARGGAGWARAAQASAAAASPVIGPAHQADAGWPRARGGVEWLAAWAGLVPAARLHGSAP
;
A
#
# COMPACT_ATOMS: atom_id res chain seq x y z
N MET A 1 -56.63 40.58 40.42
CA MET A 1 -55.52 40.19 39.52
C MET A 1 -54.33 39.76 40.38
N MET A 2 -54.14 38.46 40.60
CA MET A 2 -52.99 37.93 41.36
C MET A 2 -51.84 37.62 40.38
N GLN A 3 -50.78 38.44 40.43
CA GLN A 3 -49.51 38.14 39.77
C GLN A 3 -48.83 36.97 40.49
N ARG A 4 -48.74 35.81 39.82
CA ARG A 4 -47.90 34.70 40.29
C ARG A 4 -46.43 35.10 40.09
N ALA A 5 -45.69 35.26 41.19
CA ALA A 5 -44.26 35.48 41.15
C ALA A 5 -43.55 34.29 40.47
N PRO A 6 -42.61 34.53 39.54
CA PRO A 6 -42.02 33.47 38.75
C PRO A 6 -40.99 32.69 39.58
N ARG A 7 -41.17 31.36 39.65
CA ARG A 7 -40.26 30.40 40.29
C ARG A 7 -38.99 30.24 39.43
N ILE A 8 -38.09 31.21 39.47
CA ILE A 8 -36.87 31.23 38.63
C ILE A 8 -35.60 30.80 39.40
N ARG A 9 -35.61 30.84 40.74
CA ARG A 9 -34.38 30.74 41.57
C ARG A 9 -33.70 29.36 41.65
N GLY A 10 -34.29 28.28 41.13
CA GLY A 10 -33.69 26.94 41.15
C GLY A 10 -33.26 26.38 39.78
N GLN A 11 -33.84 26.91 38.70
CA GLN A 11 -33.67 26.35 37.36
C GLN A 11 -32.27 26.63 36.81
N ALA A 12 -31.74 27.84 37.01
CA ALA A 12 -30.42 28.22 36.52
C ALA A 12 -29.30 27.35 37.13
N LEU A 13 -29.43 26.96 38.40
CA LEU A 13 -28.47 26.06 39.05
C LEU A 13 -28.54 24.64 38.47
N ALA A 14 -29.75 24.14 38.22
CA ALA A 14 -29.94 22.83 37.59
C ALA A 14 -29.38 22.82 36.15
N GLU A 15 -29.66 23.86 35.36
CA GLU A 15 -29.14 24.00 34.01
C GLU A 15 -27.61 24.11 33.99
N ALA A 16 -27.02 24.90 34.89
CA ALA A 16 -25.57 25.01 35.01
C ALA A 16 -24.92 23.66 35.40
N ALA A 17 -25.54 22.91 36.31
CA ALA A 17 -25.07 21.58 36.69
C ALA A 17 -25.12 20.60 35.51
N VAL A 18 -26.21 20.57 34.76
CA VAL A 18 -26.35 19.74 33.55
C VAL A 18 -25.30 20.14 32.50
N ALA A 19 -25.10 21.45 32.29
CA ALA A 19 -24.09 21.95 31.35
C ALA A 19 -22.67 21.54 31.77
N LEU A 20 -22.33 21.61 33.05
CA LEU A 20 -21.04 21.18 33.57
C LEU A 20 -20.80 19.67 33.38
N VAL A 21 -21.82 18.85 33.64
CA VAL A 21 -21.74 17.39 33.41
C VAL A 21 -21.56 17.08 31.92
N ALA A 22 -22.31 17.76 31.05
CA ALA A 22 -22.19 17.61 29.61
C ALA A 22 -20.79 18.01 29.11
N LEU A 23 -20.23 19.10 29.65
CA LEU A 23 -18.89 19.56 29.33
C LEU A 23 -17.82 18.56 29.78
N ALA A 24 -17.95 18.02 31.00
CA ALA A 24 -17.04 16.99 31.51
C ALA A 24 -17.08 15.71 30.66
N ALA A 25 -18.28 15.26 30.28
CA ALA A 25 -18.47 14.12 29.39
C ALA A 25 -17.84 14.37 28.00
N LEU A 26 -17.94 15.60 27.47
CA LEU A 26 -17.30 15.97 26.21
C LEU A 26 -15.77 15.90 26.30
N PHE A 27 -15.17 16.50 27.33
CA PHE A 27 -13.71 16.42 27.53
C PHE A 27 -13.23 14.97 27.68
N TRP A 28 -13.97 14.17 28.43
CA TRP A 28 -13.70 12.74 28.57
C TRP A 28 -13.72 12.01 27.21
N ALA A 29 -14.76 12.25 26.39
CA ALA A 29 -14.88 11.68 25.06
C ALA A 29 -13.73 12.09 24.12
N VAL A 30 -13.28 13.35 24.19
CA VAL A 30 -12.14 13.85 23.41
C VAL A 30 -10.85 13.12 23.77
N VAL A 31 -10.53 13.01 25.08
CA VAL A 31 -9.33 12.30 25.53
C VAL A 31 -9.35 10.84 25.10
N TRP A 32 -10.49 10.18 25.24
CA TRP A 32 -10.60 8.77 24.87
C TRP A 32 -10.52 8.53 23.36
N THR A 33 -11.17 9.38 22.57
CA THR A 33 -11.05 9.36 21.10
C THR A 33 -9.59 9.57 20.67
N GLY A 34 -8.88 10.51 21.29
CA GLY A 34 -7.45 10.73 21.05
C GLY A 34 -6.60 9.49 21.28
N ARG A 35 -6.85 8.75 22.38
CA ARG A 35 -6.15 7.48 22.67
C ARG A 35 -6.45 6.40 21.63
N PHE A 36 -7.70 6.31 21.18
CA PHE A 36 -8.07 5.35 20.14
C PHE A 36 -7.40 5.68 18.79
N LEU A 37 -7.39 6.97 18.40
CA LEU A 37 -6.73 7.43 17.18
C LEU A 37 -5.21 7.19 17.22
N ASP A 38 -4.57 7.48 18.35
CA ASP A 38 -3.14 7.21 18.54
C ASP A 38 -2.84 5.71 18.41
N ALA A 39 -3.63 4.84 19.04
CA ALA A 39 -3.50 3.39 18.88
C ALA A 39 -3.69 2.95 17.41
N ALA A 40 -4.67 3.53 16.71
CA ALA A 40 -4.91 3.26 15.30
C ALA A 40 -3.75 3.67 14.40
N LEU A 41 -3.16 4.84 14.64
CA LEU A 41 -1.97 5.32 13.94
C LEU A 41 -0.75 4.46 14.27
N GLY A 42 -0.57 4.07 15.53
CA GLY A 42 0.49 3.16 15.96
C GLY A 42 0.41 1.81 15.26
N VAL A 43 -0.78 1.22 15.16
CA VAL A 43 -1.01 -0.02 14.39
C VAL A 43 -0.76 0.20 12.90
N ALA A 44 -1.14 1.36 12.36
CA ALA A 44 -0.89 1.72 10.97
C ALA A 44 0.60 1.71 10.62
N HIS A 45 1.40 2.45 11.39
CA HIS A 45 2.84 2.54 11.19
C HIS A 45 3.53 1.20 11.44
N ALA A 46 3.13 0.47 12.49
CA ALA A 46 3.70 -0.84 12.79
C ALA A 46 3.43 -1.86 11.67
N SER A 47 2.20 -1.90 11.14
CA SER A 47 1.85 -2.77 10.01
C SER A 47 2.70 -2.48 8.79
N HIS A 48 2.89 -1.20 8.46
CA HIS A 48 3.73 -0.81 7.32
C HIS A 48 5.21 -1.11 7.55
N ALA A 49 5.73 -0.82 8.74
CA ALA A 49 7.12 -1.08 9.10
C ALA A 49 7.46 -2.58 9.05
N VAL A 50 6.61 -3.43 9.64
CA VAL A 50 6.77 -4.89 9.59
C VAL A 50 6.73 -5.39 8.15
N ALA A 51 5.78 -4.89 7.35
CA ALA A 51 5.65 -5.30 5.97
C ALA A 51 6.86 -4.85 5.12
N MET A 52 7.37 -3.62 5.30
CA MET A 52 8.60 -3.13 4.65
C MET A 52 9.87 -3.84 5.13
N GLN A 53 9.95 -4.24 6.40
CA GLN A 53 11.06 -5.08 6.86
C GLN A 53 11.02 -6.46 6.20
N ALA A 54 9.83 -7.01 6.00
CA ALA A 54 9.67 -8.31 5.35
C ALA A 54 10.06 -8.30 3.85
N THR A 55 10.02 -7.17 3.15
CA THR A 55 10.53 -7.08 1.76
C THR A 55 12.05 -7.10 1.69
N ARG A 56 12.73 -6.60 2.74
CA ARG A 56 14.19 -6.60 2.86
C ARG A 56 14.74 -7.93 3.38
N ALA A 57 13.87 -8.82 3.85
CA ALA A 57 14.20 -10.03 4.61
C ALA A 57 14.67 -11.23 3.78
N THR A 58 15.27 -11.05 2.59
CA THR A 58 16.23 -12.03 2.07
C THR A 58 17.53 -12.04 2.90
N VAL A 59 17.74 -11.01 3.74
CA VAL A 59 18.85 -10.89 4.72
C VAL A 59 18.49 -11.42 6.12
N LEU A 60 17.24 -11.83 6.38
CA LEU A 60 16.70 -12.13 7.72
C LEU A 60 16.21 -13.58 7.93
N GLU A 61 16.79 -14.60 7.28
CA GLU A 61 16.67 -15.97 7.82
C GLU A 61 17.27 -16.07 9.24
N ALA A 62 18.17 -15.15 9.59
CA ALA A 62 18.66 -14.94 10.95
C ALA A 62 17.61 -14.42 11.96
N SER A 63 16.41 -13.98 11.52
CA SER A 63 15.47 -13.23 12.37
C SER A 63 14.13 -13.94 12.61
N ALA A 64 13.93 -15.12 12.04
CA ALA A 64 12.82 -16.00 12.44
C ALA A 64 12.97 -16.46 13.90
N HIS A 65 14.20 -16.64 14.39
CA HIS A 65 14.49 -16.99 15.78
C HIS A 65 14.22 -15.83 16.78
N ILE A 66 14.10 -14.62 16.24
CA ILE A 66 14.02 -13.36 16.99
C ILE A 66 12.55 -12.96 17.25
N LEU A 67 11.68 -13.15 16.26
CA LEU A 67 10.24 -12.91 16.45
C LEU A 67 9.56 -13.98 17.30
N ALA A 68 10.14 -15.20 17.36
CA ALA A 68 9.64 -16.30 18.18
C ALA A 68 10.08 -16.21 19.66
N SER A 69 11.15 -15.48 19.98
CA SER A 69 11.74 -15.43 21.33
C SER A 69 11.35 -14.18 22.14
N GLY A 70 10.51 -13.29 21.60
CA GLY A 70 10.17 -12.03 22.27
C GLY A 70 11.38 -11.11 22.49
N GLY A 71 12.53 -11.44 21.91
CA GLY A 71 13.77 -10.66 21.97
C GLY A 71 13.84 -9.70 20.81
N THR A 72 14.03 -8.42 21.09
CA THR A 72 14.39 -7.41 20.10
C THR A 72 15.82 -7.60 19.61
N PRO A 73 16.10 -7.33 18.33
CA PRO A 73 17.47 -7.04 17.94
C PRO A 73 17.57 -5.99 16.83
N VAL A 74 18.47 -5.06 17.13
CA VAL A 74 19.23 -4.18 16.22
C VAL A 74 18.39 -3.11 15.49
N GLU A 75 18.37 -1.93 16.14
CA GLU A 75 18.30 -0.61 15.51
C GLU A 75 17.04 -0.18 14.73
N ALA A 76 15.90 -0.85 14.92
CA ALA A 76 14.64 -0.11 14.82
C ALA A 76 14.56 0.82 16.03
N ARG A 77 15.09 2.06 15.93
CA ARG A 77 14.86 3.13 16.91
C ARG A 77 13.43 2.99 17.41
N THR A 78 13.35 2.62 18.68
CA THR A 78 12.16 2.25 19.41
C THR A 78 10.99 3.15 19.03
N TRP A 79 10.11 2.65 18.17
CA TRP A 79 8.74 3.15 18.09
C TRP A 79 8.13 2.79 19.45
N ARG A 80 8.25 3.71 20.43
CA ARG A 80 7.66 3.51 21.76
C ARG A 80 6.19 3.22 21.56
N ALA A 81 5.80 1.98 21.79
CA ALA A 81 4.41 1.68 22.02
C ALA A 81 3.97 2.47 23.24
N PRO A 82 2.83 3.17 23.21
CA PRO A 82 2.22 3.62 24.44
C PRO A 82 2.12 2.43 25.39
N ALA A 83 2.56 2.61 26.64
CA ALA A 83 2.53 1.54 27.64
C ALA A 83 1.11 0.96 27.76
N GLY A 84 0.97 -0.37 27.77
CA GLY A 84 -0.32 -1.07 27.90
C GLY A 84 -0.94 -1.60 26.59
N LEU A 85 -0.28 -1.46 25.44
CA LEU A 85 -0.74 -2.02 24.17
C LEU A 85 -0.20 -3.44 23.93
N ALA A 86 -1.05 -4.46 24.09
CA ALA A 86 -0.74 -5.81 23.63
C ALA A 86 -0.73 -5.85 22.10
N ARG A 87 0.42 -6.23 21.51
CA ARG A 87 0.61 -6.31 20.05
C ARG A 87 0.79 -7.74 19.59
N GLN A 88 0.02 -8.12 18.58
CA GLN A 88 0.18 -9.41 17.91
C GLN A 88 0.49 -9.16 16.44
N VAL A 89 1.52 -9.83 15.93
CA VAL A 89 1.89 -9.85 14.52
C VAL A 89 1.65 -11.26 13.98
N SER A 90 0.79 -11.40 12.97
CA SER A 90 0.60 -12.68 12.28
C SER A 90 0.97 -12.57 10.80
N ARG A 91 1.71 -13.55 10.29
CA ARG A 91 2.11 -13.67 8.88
C ARG A 91 1.38 -14.84 8.23
N ARG A 92 0.78 -14.64 7.06
CA ARG A 92 0.15 -15.71 6.27
C ARG A 92 0.38 -15.51 4.77
N ASN A 93 0.69 -16.57 4.04
CA ASN A 93 0.65 -16.56 2.58
C ASN A 93 -0.82 -16.65 2.12
N LEU A 94 -1.24 -15.74 1.25
CA LEU A 94 -2.54 -15.85 0.59
C LEU A 94 -2.50 -17.01 -0.42
N PRO A 95 -3.64 -17.70 -0.61
CA PRO A 95 -3.75 -18.67 -1.68
C PRO A 95 -3.76 -17.93 -3.04
N ALA A 96 -3.51 -18.66 -4.14
CA ALA A 96 -3.45 -18.09 -5.49
C ALA A 96 -4.72 -17.31 -5.89
N GLN A 97 -5.89 -17.68 -5.34
CA GLN A 97 -7.15 -16.93 -5.60
C GLN A 97 -7.20 -15.56 -4.92
N GLY A 98 -6.34 -15.31 -3.94
CA GLY A 98 -6.23 -14.04 -3.22
C GLY A 98 -5.25 -13.05 -3.85
N GLU A 99 -4.65 -13.39 -4.99
CA GLU A 99 -3.73 -12.51 -5.71
C GLU A 99 -4.46 -11.45 -6.54
N PRO A 100 -3.89 -10.24 -6.71
CA PRO A 100 -4.46 -9.23 -7.59
C PRO A 100 -4.66 -9.76 -9.01
N GLY A 101 -5.89 -9.73 -9.51
CA GLY A 101 -6.23 -10.30 -10.82
C GLY A 101 -6.25 -11.82 -10.86
N ALA A 102 -6.46 -12.48 -9.72
CA ALA A 102 -6.76 -13.91 -9.69
C ALA A 102 -7.89 -14.27 -10.68
N GLY A 103 -7.75 -15.40 -11.37
CA GLY A 103 -8.71 -15.85 -12.37
C GLY A 103 -8.64 -15.14 -13.74
N HIS A 104 -7.85 -14.07 -13.89
CA HIS A 104 -7.70 -13.37 -15.16
C HIS A 104 -6.39 -13.79 -15.85
N ALA A 105 -6.50 -14.43 -17.02
CA ALA A 105 -5.35 -14.94 -17.77
C ALA A 105 -4.29 -13.85 -18.06
N ALA A 106 -4.71 -12.63 -18.38
CA ALA A 106 -3.81 -11.51 -18.64
C ALA A 106 -3.03 -11.06 -17.38
N ALA A 107 -3.67 -11.09 -16.22
CA ALA A 107 -3.02 -10.74 -14.95
C ALA A 107 -2.06 -11.86 -14.51
N THR A 108 -2.44 -13.12 -14.69
CA THR A 108 -1.54 -14.26 -14.45
C THR A 108 -0.31 -14.22 -15.38
N ALA A 109 -0.49 -13.95 -16.66
CA ALA A 109 0.61 -13.77 -17.61
C ALA A 109 1.54 -12.62 -17.19
N LEU A 110 0.98 -11.50 -16.73
CA LEU A 110 1.78 -10.38 -16.22
C LEU A 110 2.56 -10.75 -14.95
N ARG A 111 1.94 -11.50 -14.02
CA ARG A 111 2.61 -11.97 -12.81
C ARG A 111 3.75 -12.94 -13.13
N ARG A 112 3.59 -13.82 -14.14
CA ARG A 112 4.69 -14.66 -14.66
C ARG A 112 5.81 -13.84 -15.24
N ASP A 113 5.46 -12.97 -16.19
CA ASP A 113 6.43 -12.16 -16.93
C ASP A 113 7.26 -11.26 -16.02
N TRP A 114 6.68 -10.82 -14.90
CA TRP A 114 7.35 -9.97 -13.91
C TRP A 114 8.03 -10.76 -12.77
N GLY A 115 7.97 -12.10 -12.79
CA GLY A 115 8.52 -12.95 -11.72
C GLY A 115 7.82 -12.74 -10.37
N ALA A 116 6.55 -12.34 -10.41
CA ALA A 116 5.70 -12.05 -9.27
C ALA A 116 4.80 -13.23 -8.85
N GLU A 117 4.55 -14.20 -9.74
CA GLU A 117 3.70 -15.38 -9.48
C GLU A 117 4.32 -16.32 -8.43
N ASP A 118 5.65 -16.47 -8.42
CA ASP A 118 6.30 -17.58 -7.67
C ASP A 118 6.47 -17.31 -6.17
N THR A 119 6.43 -16.04 -5.74
CA THR A 119 6.71 -15.69 -4.35
C THR A 119 5.47 -15.45 -3.49
N GLY A 120 4.29 -15.31 -4.12
CA GLY A 120 3.00 -15.15 -3.49
C GLY A 120 2.80 -13.84 -2.71
N VAL A 121 1.58 -13.62 -2.23
CA VAL A 121 1.25 -12.45 -1.39
C VAL A 121 1.33 -12.81 0.09
N GLN A 122 2.07 -12.03 0.87
CA GLN A 122 2.15 -12.13 2.33
C GLN A 122 1.29 -11.10 3.01
N VAL A 123 0.44 -11.54 3.93
CA VAL A 123 -0.37 -10.67 4.78
C VAL A 123 0.25 -10.59 6.16
N PHE A 124 0.51 -9.37 6.59
CA PHE A 124 0.88 -9.01 7.95
C PHE A 124 -0.32 -8.43 8.64
N ARG A 125 -0.74 -9.01 9.76
CA ARG A 125 -1.76 -8.41 10.63
C ARG A 125 -1.11 -7.92 11.89
N VAL A 126 -1.40 -6.67 12.24
CA VAL A 126 -1.02 -6.06 13.51
C VAL A 126 -2.30 -5.70 14.24
N SER A 127 -2.37 -6.09 15.51
CA SER A 127 -3.48 -5.71 16.39
C SER A 127 -3.01 -5.05 17.67
N ALA A 128 -3.89 -4.26 18.28
CA ALA A 128 -3.67 -3.49 19.49
C ALA A 128 -4.94 -3.50 20.34
N GLY A 129 -4.81 -3.81 21.64
CA GLY A 129 -5.88 -3.61 22.61
C GLY A 129 -5.87 -2.18 23.18
N VAL A 130 -7.04 -1.54 23.24
CA VAL A 130 -7.28 -0.24 23.86
C VAL A 130 -8.35 -0.42 24.92
N SER A 131 -8.01 -0.21 26.18
CA SER A 131 -9.00 -0.25 27.27
C SER A 131 -9.97 0.92 27.15
N GLY A 132 -11.26 0.60 27.13
CA GLY A 132 -12.37 1.52 27.15
C GLY A 132 -12.58 2.18 28.52
N PRO A 133 -13.44 3.20 28.60
CA PRO A 133 -13.75 3.89 29.85
C PRO A 133 -14.36 2.94 30.88
N ASP A 134 -15.20 2.03 30.39
CA ASP A 134 -15.95 1.06 31.21
C ASP A 134 -15.17 -0.25 31.42
N GLY A 135 -13.87 -0.26 31.13
CA GLY A 135 -13.04 -1.48 31.11
C GLY A 135 -13.22 -2.36 29.88
N ALA A 136 -14.19 -2.06 29.00
CA ALA A 136 -14.39 -2.76 27.74
C ALA A 136 -13.16 -2.63 26.83
N ALA A 137 -12.53 -3.74 26.43
CA ALA A 137 -11.38 -3.70 25.54
C ALA A 137 -11.81 -3.56 24.07
N LEU A 138 -11.40 -2.48 23.41
CA LEU A 138 -11.46 -2.36 21.96
C LEU A 138 -10.19 -2.92 21.34
N VAL A 139 -10.32 -3.61 20.21
CA VAL A 139 -9.16 -4.12 19.47
C VAL A 139 -9.09 -3.43 18.12
N VAL A 140 -8.05 -2.63 17.92
CA VAL A 140 -7.69 -2.10 16.60
C VAL A 140 -6.91 -3.17 15.86
N ARG A 141 -7.29 -3.45 14.61
CA ARG A 141 -6.59 -4.39 13.74
C ARG A 141 -6.29 -3.74 12.39
N ARG A 142 -5.10 -4.00 11.85
CA ARG A 142 -4.76 -3.66 10.47
C ARG A 142 -4.10 -4.84 9.79
N ALA A 143 -4.42 -5.02 8.52
CA ALA A 143 -3.76 -5.96 7.64
C ALA A 143 -3.05 -5.21 6.51
N SER A 144 -1.79 -5.55 6.27
CA SER A 144 -1.02 -5.10 5.11
C SER A 144 -0.63 -6.32 4.29
N ALA A 145 -1.00 -6.31 3.02
CA ALA A 145 -0.61 -7.35 2.06
C ALA A 145 0.53 -6.83 1.20
N ILE A 146 1.59 -7.62 1.07
CA ILE A 146 2.72 -7.31 0.21
C ILE A 146 2.98 -8.52 -0.69
N LEU A 147 3.19 -8.24 -1.97
CA LEU A 147 3.66 -9.23 -2.92
C LEU A 147 5.14 -9.50 -2.65
N ARG A 148 5.46 -10.73 -2.22
CA ARG A 148 6.83 -11.10 -1.87
C ARG A 148 7.67 -11.12 -3.15
N GLY A 149 8.92 -10.66 -3.08
CA GLY A 149 9.87 -10.71 -4.21
C GLY A 149 9.54 -9.81 -5.40
N ALA A 150 8.35 -9.21 -5.46
CA ALA A 150 7.96 -8.31 -6.52
C ALA A 150 8.64 -6.95 -6.39
N GLY A 151 9.28 -6.52 -7.48
CA GLY A 151 9.93 -5.21 -7.57
C GLY A 151 11.29 -5.10 -6.87
N HIS A 152 11.76 -6.12 -6.14
CA HIS A 152 13.12 -6.11 -5.62
C HIS A 152 14.06 -6.78 -6.63
N ALA A 153 14.85 -5.95 -7.30
CA ALA A 153 16.03 -6.36 -8.04
C ALA A 153 17.27 -6.13 -7.16
N GLY A 154 18.25 -7.03 -7.23
CA GLY A 154 19.50 -6.88 -6.46
C GLY A 154 20.44 -5.84 -7.07
N SER A 155 20.16 -5.41 -8.31
CA SER A 155 20.91 -4.40 -9.05
C SER A 155 20.04 -3.79 -10.16
N ASP A 156 20.48 -2.66 -10.72
CA ASP A 156 19.84 -2.08 -11.92
C ASP A 156 19.90 -3.04 -13.11
N VAL A 157 20.95 -3.85 -13.20
CA VAL A 157 21.09 -4.90 -14.22
C VAL A 157 19.99 -5.95 -14.07
N ASP A 158 19.67 -6.37 -12.85
CA ASP A 158 18.55 -7.29 -12.59
C ASP A 158 17.20 -6.68 -12.99
N VAL A 159 16.99 -5.37 -12.72
CA VAL A 159 15.79 -4.65 -13.17
C VAL A 159 15.72 -4.68 -14.70
N GLN A 160 16.80 -4.28 -15.37
CA GLN A 160 16.88 -4.24 -16.83
C GLN A 160 16.65 -5.62 -17.44
N GLN A 161 17.24 -6.67 -16.88
CA GLN A 161 17.05 -8.05 -17.36
C GLN A 161 15.61 -8.53 -17.15
N ARG A 162 14.96 -8.22 -16.02
CA ARG A 162 13.55 -8.58 -15.79
C ARG A 162 12.62 -7.81 -16.71
N LEU A 163 12.83 -6.51 -16.87
CA LEU A 163 12.08 -5.69 -17.82
C LEU A 163 12.27 -6.22 -19.25
N ALA A 164 13.51 -6.50 -19.67
CA ALA A 164 13.84 -7.07 -20.98
C ALA A 164 13.16 -8.43 -21.25
N ARG A 165 12.96 -9.25 -20.21
CA ARG A 165 12.28 -10.56 -20.33
C ARG A 165 10.76 -10.46 -20.33
N GLY A 166 10.18 -9.40 -19.77
CA GLY A 166 8.72 -9.21 -19.65
C GLY A 166 8.06 -8.87 -20.99
N GLY A 167 7.80 -9.89 -21.80
CA GLY A 167 7.26 -9.75 -23.16
C GLY A 167 5.88 -9.08 -23.23
N ALA A 168 4.96 -9.40 -22.31
CA ALA A 168 3.62 -8.80 -22.31
C ALA A 168 3.60 -7.32 -21.92
N GLY A 169 4.62 -6.83 -21.20
CA GLY A 169 4.75 -5.42 -20.83
C GLY A 169 5.18 -4.57 -22.03
N TRP A 170 6.27 -4.96 -22.68
CA TRP A 170 6.85 -4.20 -23.80
C TRP A 170 6.04 -4.34 -25.09
N ALA A 171 5.63 -5.56 -25.46
CA ALA A 171 4.95 -5.77 -26.73
C ALA A 171 3.56 -5.12 -26.77
N ARG A 172 2.78 -5.18 -25.67
CA ARG A 172 1.49 -4.47 -25.60
C ARG A 172 1.66 -2.97 -25.55
N ALA A 173 2.64 -2.45 -24.81
CA ALA A 173 2.91 -1.01 -24.79
C ALA A 173 3.31 -0.53 -26.19
N ALA A 174 4.20 -1.25 -26.88
CA ALA A 174 4.59 -0.97 -28.26
C ALA A 174 3.38 -1.01 -29.22
N GLN A 175 2.55 -2.06 -29.13
CA GLN A 175 1.35 -2.20 -29.97
C GLN A 175 0.31 -1.12 -29.67
N ALA A 176 0.07 -0.76 -28.40
CA ALA A 176 -0.87 0.28 -28.01
C ALA A 176 -0.39 1.67 -28.47
N SER A 177 0.90 1.97 -28.30
CA SER A 177 1.50 3.20 -28.84
C SER A 177 1.43 3.24 -30.37
N ALA A 178 1.69 2.12 -31.05
CA ALA A 178 1.59 2.03 -32.51
C ALA A 178 0.15 2.24 -33.00
N ALA A 179 -0.82 1.61 -32.35
CA ALA A 179 -2.23 1.79 -32.66
C ALA A 179 -2.71 3.23 -32.43
N ALA A 180 -2.26 3.87 -31.34
CA ALA A 180 -2.60 5.26 -31.03
C ALA A 180 -1.94 6.28 -31.98
N ALA A 181 -0.72 5.99 -32.45
CA ALA A 181 0.01 6.87 -33.35
C ALA A 181 -0.36 6.69 -34.84
N SER A 182 -0.85 5.50 -35.22
CA SER A 182 -1.22 5.18 -36.61
C SER A 182 -2.14 6.22 -37.28
N PRO A 183 -3.21 6.75 -36.64
CA PRO A 183 -4.07 7.74 -37.29
C PRO A 183 -3.43 9.13 -37.41
N VAL A 184 -2.40 9.45 -36.61
CA VAL A 184 -1.82 10.80 -36.53
C VAL A 184 -0.54 10.93 -37.36
N ILE A 185 0.15 9.82 -37.62
CA ILE A 185 1.43 9.81 -38.35
C ILE A 185 1.32 10.35 -39.78
N GLY A 186 0.27 9.97 -40.52
CA GLY A 186 0.07 10.44 -41.89
C GLY A 186 -0.05 11.98 -41.97
N PRO A 187 -1.01 12.58 -41.23
CA PRO A 187 -1.14 14.02 -41.13
C PRO A 187 0.13 14.73 -40.64
N ALA A 188 0.82 14.17 -39.64
CA ALA A 188 2.06 14.73 -39.12
C ALA A 188 3.18 14.76 -40.18
N HIS A 189 3.36 13.67 -40.95
CA HIS A 189 4.35 13.65 -42.04
C HIS A 189 4.04 14.64 -43.16
N GLN A 190 2.76 14.91 -43.42
CA GLN A 190 2.36 15.90 -44.42
C GLN A 190 2.66 17.32 -43.94
N ALA A 191 2.43 17.61 -42.65
CA ALA A 191 2.77 18.89 -42.04
C ALA A 191 4.30 19.11 -41.97
N ASP A 192 5.07 18.06 -41.69
CA ASP A 192 6.54 18.11 -41.57
C ASP A 192 7.28 18.06 -42.92
N ALA A 193 6.59 17.88 -44.05
CA ALA A 193 7.22 17.70 -45.36
C ALA A 193 8.12 18.87 -45.80
N GLY A 194 7.90 20.07 -45.25
CA GLY A 194 8.72 21.25 -45.52
C GLY A 194 10.01 21.34 -44.71
N TRP A 195 10.23 20.46 -43.73
CA TRP A 195 11.38 20.53 -42.82
C TRP A 195 12.35 19.37 -43.07
N PRO A 196 13.67 19.61 -43.18
CA PRO A 196 14.67 18.56 -43.42
C PRO A 196 15.01 17.80 -42.13
N ARG A 197 14.02 17.14 -41.52
CA ARG A 197 14.20 16.26 -40.36
C ARG A 197 13.93 14.81 -40.77
N ALA A 198 14.57 13.87 -40.10
CA ALA A 198 14.28 12.45 -40.30
C ALA A 198 12.80 12.18 -39.96
N ARG A 199 12.09 11.43 -40.82
CA ARG A 199 10.70 11.05 -40.57
C ARG A 199 10.64 10.23 -39.28
N GLY A 200 9.93 10.72 -38.27
CA GLY A 200 9.70 9.99 -37.03
C GLY A 200 8.91 8.72 -37.32
N GLY A 201 9.48 7.55 -37.03
CA GLY A 201 8.78 6.27 -37.10
C GLY A 201 8.00 5.99 -35.82
N VAL A 202 6.96 5.16 -35.92
CA VAL A 202 6.26 4.58 -34.75
C VAL A 202 7.14 3.61 -33.96
N GLU A 203 8.24 3.19 -34.58
CA GLU A 203 9.14 2.17 -34.08
C GLU A 203 10.14 2.77 -33.07
N TRP A 204 9.62 3.45 -32.06
CA TRP A 204 10.44 3.97 -30.97
C TRP A 204 11.18 2.83 -30.26
N LEU A 205 10.67 1.59 -30.29
CA LEU A 205 11.33 0.40 -29.75
C LEU A 205 12.70 0.14 -30.41
N ALA A 206 12.87 0.47 -31.69
CA ALA A 206 14.13 0.29 -32.41
C ALA A 206 15.24 1.20 -31.85
N ALA A 207 14.88 2.38 -31.30
CA ALA A 207 15.84 3.24 -30.60
C ALA A 207 16.36 2.60 -29.29
N TRP A 208 15.70 1.56 -28.79
CA TRP A 208 16.07 0.81 -27.59
C TRP A 208 16.62 -0.58 -27.93
N ALA A 209 16.96 -0.85 -29.20
CA ALA A 209 17.42 -2.16 -29.67
C ALA A 209 18.67 -2.70 -28.96
N GLY A 210 19.50 -1.83 -28.37
CA GLY A 210 20.64 -2.24 -27.53
C GLY A 210 20.27 -2.70 -26.12
N LEU A 211 19.04 -2.43 -25.66
CA LEU A 211 18.53 -2.73 -24.32
C LEU A 211 17.39 -3.77 -24.34
N VAL A 212 16.79 -4.02 -25.51
CA VAL A 212 15.72 -4.99 -25.71
C VAL A 212 16.28 -6.26 -26.36
N PRO A 213 15.96 -7.48 -25.89
CA PRO A 213 16.47 -8.70 -26.49
C PRO A 213 16.11 -8.80 -27.98
N ALA A 214 17.09 -9.10 -28.83
CA ALA A 214 16.95 -9.06 -30.29
C ALA A 214 15.75 -9.87 -30.84
N ALA A 215 15.40 -10.98 -30.18
CA ALA A 215 14.24 -11.82 -30.52
C ALA A 215 12.87 -11.10 -30.35
N ARG A 216 12.84 -9.85 -29.87
CA ARG A 216 11.62 -9.08 -29.58
C ARG A 216 11.49 -7.81 -30.43
N LEU A 217 12.54 -7.45 -31.18
CA LEU A 217 12.52 -6.30 -32.10
C LEU A 217 11.78 -6.60 -33.40
N HIS A 218 11.55 -7.87 -33.71
CA HIS A 218 10.81 -8.28 -34.88
C HIS A 218 9.53 -8.92 -34.36
N GLY A 219 8.44 -8.16 -34.38
CA GLY A 219 7.13 -8.68 -34.03
C GLY A 219 6.89 -9.94 -34.86
N SER A 220 6.69 -11.06 -34.17
CA SER A 220 6.32 -12.33 -34.79
C SER A 220 5.01 -12.16 -35.57
N ALA A 221 5.11 -11.96 -36.88
CA ALA A 221 4.20 -12.61 -37.81
C ALA A 221 4.70 -14.06 -38.00
N PRO A 222 3.81 -15.04 -38.20
CA PRO A 222 4.19 -16.44 -38.38
C PRO A 222 5.19 -16.65 -39.52
#